data_AF-A0A7S2V1U2-F1
#
_entry.id   AF-A0A7S2V1U2-F1
#
_cell.length_a   1.000
_cell.length_b   1.000
_cell.length_c   1.000
_cell.angle_alpha   90.00
_cell.angle_beta   90.00
_cell.angle_gamma   90.00
#
_symmetry.space_group_name_H-M   'P 1'
#
loop_
_entity.id
_entity.type
_entity.pdbx_description
1 polymer ?
#
loop_
_entity_poly.entity_id
_entity_poly.type
_entity_poly.pdbx_seq_one_letter_code
_entity_poly.pdbx_strand_id
1 'polypeptide(L)'
;EAHSFTMNSIVSGGMNMFFGETHSSSGSTPKLAIIGVLSAMLLHRVCAFIPASVNHAPSFHLASSLRLRENNIFNHAYRFGTIHKATTSPETVVPNKLYDHQTVEERWQQHWEENKTFKAPDRTEAVEKAGSTDGLPEKKYVLDMFPYPSGSGLHVGHPEGYTASDIMARYWRMRGFDVLHPMGWDSFGLPAEQHAINTGTHPRDTTEKNIQNFKRQLKSLGFSFDWDREVATTDEDYTRWTQWIFLQLFSKGLAQQSEVLVNWCPALGTVLANEEVIDGLSERGSHPVKRIPLRQWVLKITEYADELAAGLEDVQWPEGTKQAQKQWIGRSVGASVDFAAGDGEKISVFTTRPDTLMGVSYVVLAPEHPLVQKLTTEDHQAAVEAYVEAAASKSDMDRTANTKTKSGVFTGSVAVHPLTGEEVPVWVADYVLGGYGTGAVMAVPAHDERDFEFAKAFDLPIRVVVNPSTDGGAAPEAADLEEAFS
;
A
#
# COMPACT_ATOMS: atom_id res chain seq x y z
N GLU A 1 -8.36 31.97 39.27
CA GLU A 1 -9.14 32.51 38.14
C GLU A 1 -8.96 31.58 36.95
N ALA A 2 -10.06 31.28 36.28
CA ALA A 2 -10.13 30.33 35.19
C ALA A 2 -9.62 30.95 33.88
N HIS A 3 -8.75 30.25 33.17
CA HIS A 3 -8.57 30.44 31.73
C HIS A 3 -8.62 29.07 31.06
N SER A 4 -9.72 28.83 30.35
CA SER A 4 -9.94 27.72 29.43
C SER A 4 -9.01 27.84 28.22
N PHE A 5 -8.32 26.77 27.87
CA PHE A 5 -7.69 26.61 26.56
C PHE A 5 -8.26 25.37 25.87
N THR A 6 -8.77 25.61 24.66
CA THR A 6 -9.37 24.63 23.77
C THR A 6 -8.26 23.82 23.10
N MET A 7 -8.28 22.49 23.24
CA MET A 7 -7.38 21.57 22.53
C MET A 7 -7.90 21.34 21.11
N ASN A 8 -7.08 21.64 20.10
CA ASN A 8 -7.24 21.13 18.74
C ASN A 8 -6.11 20.13 18.48
N SER A 9 -6.43 18.84 18.49
CA SER A 9 -5.54 17.76 18.06
C SER A 9 -5.62 17.63 16.54
N ILE A 10 -4.47 17.76 15.86
CA ILE A 10 -4.35 17.51 14.43
C ILE A 10 -3.70 16.12 14.26
N VAL A 11 -4.55 15.18 13.86
CA VAL A 11 -4.29 13.79 13.47
C VAL A 11 -3.14 13.72 12.46
N SER A 12 -2.26 12.74 12.45
CA SER A 12 -1.63 12.28 11.21
C SER A 12 -1.22 10.84 11.38
N GLY A 13 -1.32 10.04 10.31
CA GLY A 13 -0.68 8.73 10.20
C GLY A 13 0.86 8.75 10.32
N GLY A 14 1.46 9.89 10.69
CA GLY A 14 2.80 9.99 11.26
C GLY A 14 2.73 9.97 12.78
N MET A 15 3.41 9.00 13.38
CA MET A 15 3.61 8.84 14.82
C MET A 15 4.03 10.17 15.48
N ASN A 16 3.10 10.85 16.17
CA ASN A 16 3.40 12.06 16.96
C ASN A 16 3.88 11.65 18.36
N MET A 17 5.14 11.97 18.67
CA MET A 17 5.73 11.78 20.00
C MET A 17 6.13 13.13 20.59
N PHE A 18 5.66 13.40 21.82
CA PHE A 18 6.16 14.48 22.66
C PHE A 18 7.38 13.96 23.46
N PHE A 19 8.50 14.70 23.45
CA PHE A 19 9.67 14.37 24.28
C PHE A 19 10.00 15.52 25.25
N GLY A 20 10.11 15.17 26.53
CA GLY A 20 10.96 15.87 27.48
C GLY A 20 12.36 15.24 27.45
N GLU A 21 13.40 16.08 27.41
CA GLU A 21 14.79 15.66 27.28
C GLU A 21 15.29 14.86 28.49
N THR A 22 15.90 13.69 28.27
CA THR A 22 17.02 13.19 29.08
C THR A 22 17.96 12.31 28.25
N HIS A 23 19.27 12.59 28.34
CA HIS A 23 20.34 11.85 27.67
C HIS A 23 20.74 10.57 28.42
N SER A 24 21.01 9.47 27.71
CA SER A 24 22.22 8.64 27.91
C SER A 24 22.38 7.57 26.82
N SER A 25 23.59 7.01 26.73
CA SER A 25 24.23 6.41 25.56
C SER A 25 24.39 4.87 25.59
N SER A 26 24.60 4.32 24.39
CA SER A 26 25.38 3.12 24.02
C SER A 26 24.67 1.76 23.88
N GLY A 27 25.09 0.99 22.85
CA GLY A 27 24.89 -0.45 22.74
C GLY A 27 24.33 -0.95 21.39
N SER A 28 25.18 -1.61 20.59
CA SER A 28 24.92 -2.16 19.25
C SER A 28 24.12 -3.49 19.24
N THR A 29 23.11 -3.67 18.38
CA THR A 29 22.60 -4.98 17.86
C THR A 29 21.53 -4.80 16.72
N PRO A 30 21.10 -5.86 15.97
CA PRO A 30 21.53 -6.20 14.61
C PRO A 30 20.54 -5.83 13.47
N LYS A 31 21.03 -5.92 12.22
CA LYS A 31 20.42 -5.49 10.95
C LYS A 31 19.03 -6.08 10.59
N LEU A 32 18.50 -7.09 11.30
CA LEU A 32 17.23 -7.74 10.95
C LEU A 32 15.97 -6.93 11.29
N ALA A 33 16.04 -5.99 12.25
CA ALA A 33 14.86 -5.26 12.72
C ALA A 33 14.32 -4.23 11.69
N ILE A 34 15.14 -3.85 10.70
CA ILE A 34 14.80 -2.81 9.71
C ILE A 34 13.86 -3.34 8.62
N ILE A 35 13.92 -4.64 8.30
CA ILE A 35 13.12 -5.26 7.25
C ILE A 35 11.65 -5.47 7.69
N GLY A 36 11.41 -5.78 8.97
CA GLY A 36 10.07 -6.11 9.48
C GLY A 36 9.09 -4.92 9.54
N VAL A 37 9.59 -3.70 9.83
CA VAL A 37 8.74 -2.49 9.92
C VAL A 37 8.32 -1.99 8.54
N LEU A 38 9.17 -2.16 7.53
CA LEU A 38 8.86 -1.78 6.14
C LEU A 38 7.87 -2.74 5.48
N SER A 39 7.90 -4.05 5.83
CA SER A 39 6.92 -5.02 5.33
C SER A 39 5.48 -4.74 5.81
N ALA A 40 5.28 -4.19 7.00
CA ALA A 40 3.94 -3.86 7.51
C ALA A 40 3.27 -2.71 6.71
N MET A 41 4.06 -1.75 6.23
CA MET A 41 3.58 -0.68 5.34
C MET A 41 3.31 -1.19 3.92
N LEU A 42 4.09 -2.15 3.41
CA LEU A 42 3.92 -2.72 2.06
C LEU A 42 2.74 -3.72 1.95
N LEU A 43 2.37 -4.42 3.03
CA LEU A 43 1.33 -5.45 3.02
C LEU A 43 -0.11 -4.90 2.92
N HIS A 44 -0.31 -3.61 3.17
CA HIS A 44 -1.62 -2.94 3.17
C HIS A 44 -2.35 -3.03 1.80
N ARG A 45 -1.63 -3.32 0.71
CA ARG A 45 -2.17 -3.31 -0.67
C ARG A 45 -2.67 -4.63 -1.24
N VAL A 46 -2.51 -5.78 -0.59
CA VAL A 46 -3.13 -7.02 -1.13
C VAL A 46 -4.66 -6.96 -1.06
N CYS A 47 -5.23 -6.20 -0.13
CA CYS A 47 -6.69 -6.08 0.03
C CYS A 47 -7.36 -5.00 -0.84
N ALA A 48 -6.61 -4.02 -1.39
CA ALA A 48 -7.19 -2.93 -2.17
C ALA A 48 -7.51 -3.29 -3.63
N PHE A 49 -7.20 -4.51 -4.08
CA PHE A 49 -7.35 -4.97 -5.47
C PHE A 49 -8.46 -6.02 -5.70
N ILE A 50 -9.42 -6.16 -4.77
CA ILE A 50 -10.68 -6.87 -5.07
C ILE A 50 -11.68 -5.81 -5.58
N PRO A 51 -12.03 -5.81 -6.89
CA PRO A 51 -12.95 -4.80 -7.42
C PRO A 51 -14.34 -4.95 -6.80
N ALA A 52 -14.79 -3.90 -6.12
CA ALA A 52 -16.17 -3.70 -5.72
C ALA A 52 -17.02 -3.32 -6.95
N SER A 53 -17.33 -4.28 -7.81
CA SER A 53 -18.25 -4.07 -8.93
C SER A 53 -19.24 -5.22 -9.10
N VAL A 54 -20.15 -5.38 -8.14
CA VAL A 54 -21.45 -6.04 -8.38
C VAL A 54 -22.52 -5.31 -7.58
N ASN A 55 -22.96 -4.15 -8.06
CA ASN A 55 -24.21 -3.54 -7.64
C ASN A 55 -24.71 -2.64 -8.77
N HIS A 56 -25.27 -3.25 -9.82
CA HIS A 56 -26.41 -2.75 -10.61
C HIS A 56 -26.65 -3.70 -11.79
N ALA A 57 -27.71 -4.50 -11.73
CA ALA A 57 -28.35 -5.08 -12.91
C ALA A 57 -29.88 -5.17 -12.67
N PRO A 58 -30.71 -4.76 -13.64
CA PRO A 58 -32.15 -4.70 -13.50
C PRO A 58 -32.80 -6.08 -13.67
N SER A 59 -33.98 -6.22 -13.07
CA SER A 59 -34.85 -7.39 -13.11
C SER A 59 -35.19 -7.83 -14.54
N PHE A 60 -34.77 -9.04 -14.93
CA PHE A 60 -35.37 -9.77 -16.06
C PHE A 60 -35.60 -11.23 -15.68
N HIS A 61 -36.87 -11.61 -15.63
CA HIS A 61 -37.31 -13.00 -15.63
C HIS A 61 -37.04 -13.62 -17.00
N LEU A 62 -36.31 -14.74 -17.06
CA LEU A 62 -36.61 -15.78 -18.04
C LEU A 62 -36.18 -17.15 -17.51
N ALA A 63 -37.14 -18.06 -17.50
CA ALA A 63 -37.00 -19.43 -17.06
C ALA A 63 -36.25 -20.29 -18.10
N SER A 64 -35.66 -21.36 -17.57
CA SER A 64 -35.40 -22.66 -18.19
C SER A 64 -34.02 -22.95 -18.81
N SER A 65 -33.47 -24.05 -18.28
CA SER A 65 -32.50 -24.99 -18.86
C SER A 65 -31.00 -24.69 -18.72
N LEU A 66 -30.40 -25.20 -17.64
CA LEU A 66 -29.17 -25.99 -17.72
C LEU A 66 -28.98 -26.81 -16.44
N ARG A 67 -28.76 -28.11 -16.65
CA ARG A 67 -28.72 -29.18 -15.65
C ARG A 67 -27.48 -29.03 -14.77
N LEU A 68 -27.66 -29.02 -13.46
CA LEU A 68 -26.62 -29.31 -12.49
C LEU A 68 -26.12 -30.74 -12.73
N ARG A 69 -24.87 -30.87 -13.16
CA ARG A 69 -24.11 -32.12 -12.97
C ARG A 69 -23.73 -32.19 -11.49
N GLU A 70 -24.65 -32.70 -10.68
CA GLU A 70 -24.27 -33.38 -9.44
C GLU A 70 -23.51 -34.65 -9.84
N ASN A 71 -22.22 -34.73 -9.53
CA ASN A 71 -21.54 -36.01 -9.34
C ASN A 71 -20.21 -35.85 -8.58
N ASN A 72 -20.18 -36.56 -7.45
CA ASN A 72 -19.05 -37.36 -6.93
C ASN A 72 -17.99 -36.75 -6.00
N ILE A 73 -18.37 -36.26 -4.80
CA ILE A 73 -17.53 -36.44 -3.58
C ILE A 73 -18.38 -36.72 -2.31
N PHE A 74 -19.46 -37.51 -2.41
CA PHE A 74 -20.19 -37.97 -1.20
C PHE A 74 -20.51 -39.48 -1.17
N ASN A 75 -19.91 -40.30 -2.04
CA ASN A 75 -20.15 -41.75 -2.08
C ASN A 75 -18.87 -42.60 -1.95
N HIS A 76 -18.04 -42.28 -0.95
CA HIS A 76 -17.00 -43.22 -0.49
C HIS A 76 -17.10 -43.52 1.01
N ALA A 77 -18.31 -43.80 1.47
CA ALA A 77 -18.56 -44.67 2.60
C ALA A 77 -19.64 -45.67 2.16
N TYR A 78 -19.55 -46.93 2.60
CA TYR A 78 -20.39 -48.08 2.22
C TYR A 78 -19.98 -48.85 0.96
N ARG A 79 -18.93 -49.68 1.11
CA ARG A 79 -18.81 -50.93 0.36
C ARG A 79 -19.07 -52.13 1.29
N PHE A 80 -20.29 -52.63 1.16
CA PHE A 80 -20.80 -53.99 1.37
C PHE A 80 -19.88 -55.03 2.06
N GLY A 81 -20.21 -55.34 3.32
CA GLY A 81 -20.07 -56.68 3.89
C GLY A 81 -21.38 -57.45 3.76
N THR A 82 -21.30 -58.68 3.26
CA THR A 82 -22.39 -59.60 2.97
C THR A 82 -23.28 -59.85 4.18
N ILE A 83 -24.60 -59.63 4.04
CA ILE A 83 -25.59 -59.91 5.09
C ILE A 83 -25.82 -61.43 5.18
N HIS A 84 -25.31 -62.07 6.23
CA HIS A 84 -25.87 -63.33 6.71
C HIS A 84 -27.13 -63.03 7.53
N LYS A 85 -28.25 -63.67 7.16
CA LYS A 85 -29.49 -63.68 7.96
C LYS A 85 -29.20 -64.35 9.30
N ALA A 86 -29.00 -63.56 10.34
CA ALA A 86 -29.08 -64.01 11.73
C ALA A 86 -30.37 -63.46 12.33
N THR A 87 -31.19 -64.38 12.84
CA THR A 87 -32.44 -64.11 13.55
C THR A 87 -32.10 -63.64 14.97
N THR A 88 -32.26 -62.37 15.29
CA THR A 88 -32.24 -61.88 16.68
C THR A 88 -33.20 -60.71 16.88
N SER A 89 -33.98 -60.82 17.95
CA SER A 89 -34.85 -59.87 18.70
C SER A 89 -34.92 -58.39 18.31
N PRO A 90 -36.06 -57.70 18.58
CA PRO A 90 -36.22 -56.29 18.25
C PRO A 90 -35.24 -55.43 19.05
N GLU A 91 -34.12 -55.07 18.43
CA GLU A 91 -33.28 -53.99 18.93
C GLU A 91 -34.06 -52.69 18.82
N THR A 92 -34.24 -52.04 19.97
CA THR A 92 -34.67 -50.65 20.04
C THR A 92 -33.71 -49.82 19.18
N VAL A 93 -34.19 -49.34 18.03
CA VAL A 93 -33.49 -48.37 17.21
C VAL A 93 -33.33 -47.11 18.06
N VAL A 94 -32.15 -46.93 18.67
CA VAL A 94 -31.79 -45.68 19.33
C VAL A 94 -31.77 -44.63 18.22
N PRO A 95 -32.62 -43.59 18.25
CA PRO A 95 -32.63 -42.58 17.20
C PRO A 95 -31.23 -41.99 17.10
N ASN A 96 -30.68 -42.00 15.88
CA ASN A 96 -29.34 -41.49 15.60
C ASN A 96 -29.34 -40.01 16.03
N LYS A 97 -28.72 -39.72 17.17
CA LYS A 97 -28.74 -38.39 17.77
C LYS A 97 -28.06 -37.45 16.78
N LEU A 98 -28.81 -36.48 16.24
CA LEU A 98 -28.26 -35.49 15.30
C LEU A 98 -27.00 -34.84 15.91
N TYR A 99 -26.01 -34.54 15.07
CA TYR A 99 -24.77 -33.90 15.52
C TYR A 99 -25.09 -32.55 16.17
N ASP A 100 -24.81 -32.44 17.47
CA ASP A 100 -24.97 -31.23 18.26
C ASP A 100 -23.63 -30.49 18.33
N HIS A 101 -23.43 -29.56 17.40
CA HIS A 101 -22.19 -28.81 17.31
C HIS A 101 -21.97 -27.90 18.53
N GLN A 102 -23.02 -27.35 19.14
CA GLN A 102 -22.91 -26.39 20.24
C GLN A 102 -22.21 -27.03 21.44
N THR A 103 -22.66 -28.22 21.84
CA THR A 103 -22.05 -28.99 22.94
C THR A 103 -20.62 -29.45 22.59
N VAL A 104 -20.38 -29.84 21.33
CA VAL A 104 -19.06 -30.39 20.92
C VAL A 104 -18.00 -29.30 20.79
N GLU A 105 -18.35 -28.16 20.20
CA GLU A 105 -17.47 -27.01 20.00
C GLU A 105 -17.03 -26.41 21.32
N GLU A 106 -17.99 -26.10 22.21
CA GLU A 106 -17.69 -25.53 23.54
C GLU A 106 -16.73 -26.43 24.34
N ARG A 107 -17.01 -27.73 24.38
CA ARG A 107 -16.17 -28.71 25.08
C ARG A 107 -14.72 -28.70 24.57
N TRP A 108 -14.52 -28.71 23.26
CA TRP A 108 -13.17 -28.75 22.69
C TRP A 108 -12.44 -27.43 22.80
N GLN A 109 -13.14 -26.31 22.62
CA GLN A 109 -12.57 -24.97 22.82
C GLN A 109 -12.08 -24.79 24.26
N GLN A 110 -12.90 -25.19 25.25
CA GLN A 110 -12.51 -25.17 26.66
C GLN A 110 -11.29 -26.07 26.92
N HIS A 111 -11.32 -27.30 26.41
CA HIS A 111 -10.20 -28.23 26.55
C HIS A 111 -8.89 -27.63 26.01
N TRP A 112 -8.91 -27.02 24.82
CA TRP A 112 -7.70 -26.45 24.22
C TRP A 112 -7.16 -25.24 24.98
N GLU A 113 -8.05 -24.39 25.50
CA GLU A 113 -7.68 -23.22 26.30
C GLU A 113 -7.05 -23.64 27.63
N GLU A 114 -7.71 -24.54 28.38
CA GLU A 114 -7.25 -25.01 29.70
C GLU A 114 -5.91 -25.73 29.61
N ASN A 115 -5.72 -26.53 28.57
CA ASN A 115 -4.49 -27.30 28.36
C ASN A 115 -3.42 -26.51 27.60
N LYS A 116 -3.67 -25.23 27.27
CA LYS A 116 -2.77 -24.41 26.44
C LYS A 116 -2.29 -25.17 25.19
N THR A 117 -3.19 -25.92 24.55
CA THR A 117 -2.87 -26.91 23.50
C THR A 117 -2.12 -26.30 22.32
N PHE A 118 -2.33 -25.01 22.07
CA PHE A 118 -1.78 -24.30 20.92
C PHE A 118 -0.61 -23.37 21.26
N LYS A 119 -0.18 -23.34 22.52
CA LYS A 119 0.96 -22.55 22.96
C LYS A 119 2.22 -22.97 22.22
N ALA A 120 2.92 -22.01 21.62
CA ALA A 120 4.18 -22.27 20.96
C ALA A 120 5.27 -22.52 22.01
N PRO A 121 6.12 -23.54 21.84
CA PRO A 121 7.20 -23.81 22.78
C PRO A 121 8.17 -22.64 22.84
N ASP A 122 8.58 -22.27 24.05
CA ASP A 122 9.70 -21.35 24.23
C ASP A 122 11.00 -22.11 23.97
N ARG A 123 11.81 -21.57 23.08
CA ARG A 123 13.08 -22.17 22.65
C ARG A 123 14.30 -21.46 23.22
N THR A 124 14.11 -20.34 23.91
CA THR A 124 15.19 -19.43 24.30
C THR A 124 16.23 -20.16 25.15
N GLU A 125 15.80 -20.77 26.25
CA GLU A 125 16.70 -21.51 27.16
C GLU A 125 17.38 -22.71 26.46
N ALA A 126 16.65 -23.44 25.62
CA ALA A 126 17.18 -24.59 24.89
C ALA A 126 18.27 -24.20 23.89
N VAL A 127 18.05 -23.10 23.15
CA VAL A 127 19.01 -22.57 22.17
C VAL A 127 20.22 -21.95 22.87
N GLU A 128 20.03 -21.20 23.95
CA GLU A 128 21.12 -20.61 24.74
C GLU A 128 22.04 -21.69 25.32
N LYS A 129 21.45 -22.75 25.88
CA LYS A 129 22.21 -23.85 26.50
C LYS A 129 22.96 -24.71 25.46
N ALA A 130 22.35 -24.96 24.30
CA ALA A 130 22.95 -25.79 23.26
C ALA A 130 23.86 -25.04 22.29
N GLY A 131 23.81 -23.70 22.27
CA GLY A 131 24.51 -22.86 21.30
C GLY A 131 24.08 -23.07 19.84
N SER A 132 23.02 -23.85 19.62
CA SER A 132 22.52 -24.25 18.30
C SER A 132 21.04 -24.64 18.40
N THR A 133 20.39 -24.80 17.24
CA THR A 133 19.03 -25.33 17.14
C THR A 133 19.00 -26.84 16.84
N ASP A 134 20.15 -27.50 16.86
CA ASP A 134 20.28 -28.90 16.46
C ASP A 134 19.55 -29.82 17.45
N GLY A 135 18.75 -30.76 16.92
CA GLY A 135 17.95 -31.68 17.72
C GLY A 135 16.61 -31.13 18.20
N LEU A 136 16.29 -29.85 17.94
CA LEU A 136 14.94 -29.33 18.12
C LEU A 136 14.05 -29.66 16.90
N PRO A 137 12.72 -29.80 17.09
CA PRO A 137 11.79 -29.95 15.96
C PRO A 137 11.96 -28.83 14.92
N GLU A 138 11.51 -29.05 13.68
CA GLU A 138 11.48 -27.93 12.73
C GLU A 138 10.37 -26.95 13.12
N LYS A 139 10.63 -25.64 12.98
CA LYS A 139 9.65 -24.59 13.32
C LYS A 139 8.78 -24.22 12.13
N LYS A 140 7.52 -23.90 12.38
CA LYS A 140 6.62 -23.25 11.40
C LYS A 140 6.02 -22.00 12.03
N TYR A 141 6.18 -20.88 11.35
CA TYR A 141 5.55 -19.62 11.74
C TYR A 141 4.39 -19.36 10.78
N VAL A 142 3.16 -19.53 11.27
CA VAL A 142 1.94 -19.29 10.53
C VAL A 142 1.40 -17.95 11.01
N LEU A 143 1.31 -16.97 10.12
CA LEU A 143 0.99 -15.60 10.49
C LEU A 143 -0.15 -15.07 9.64
N ASP A 144 -1.18 -14.58 10.32
CA ASP A 144 -2.27 -13.82 9.72
C ASP A 144 -1.98 -12.32 9.82
N MET A 145 -2.52 -11.54 8.88
CA MET A 145 -2.68 -10.11 9.10
C MET A 145 -3.69 -9.92 10.23
N PHE A 146 -3.21 -9.48 11.39
CA PHE A 146 -4.03 -9.15 12.55
C PHE A 146 -5.05 -8.03 12.27
N PRO A 147 -6.25 -8.07 12.87
CA PRO A 147 -7.34 -7.18 12.48
C PRO A 147 -7.26 -5.79 13.12
N TYR A 148 -7.87 -4.81 12.44
CA TYR A 148 -8.20 -3.50 13.01
C TYR A 148 -9.41 -3.64 13.96
N PRO A 149 -9.29 -3.35 15.27
CA PRO A 149 -10.40 -3.41 16.22
C PRO A 149 -11.27 -2.14 16.13
N SER A 150 -11.60 -1.71 14.91
CA SER A 150 -12.36 -0.48 14.62
C SER A 150 -13.82 -0.73 14.28
N GLY A 151 -14.19 -1.97 13.99
CA GLY A 151 -15.58 -2.39 13.76
C GLY A 151 -16.27 -2.87 15.04
N SER A 152 -17.59 -3.08 14.97
CA SER A 152 -18.37 -3.65 16.08
C SER A 152 -18.10 -5.14 16.32
N GLY A 153 -17.31 -5.80 15.46
CA GLY A 153 -16.97 -7.22 15.52
C GLY A 153 -16.34 -7.71 14.21
N LEU A 154 -15.99 -9.00 14.17
CA LEU A 154 -15.54 -9.67 12.95
C LEU A 154 -16.65 -9.70 11.89
N HIS A 155 -16.32 -9.29 10.66
CA HIS A 155 -17.10 -9.64 9.46
C HIS A 155 -16.63 -10.97 8.83
N VAL A 156 -17.43 -11.55 7.93
CA VAL A 156 -17.20 -12.86 7.28
C VAL A 156 -15.85 -12.99 6.54
N GLY A 157 -15.30 -11.88 6.03
CA GLY A 157 -13.97 -11.89 5.41
C GLY A 157 -12.80 -12.22 6.36
N HIS A 158 -12.91 -11.94 7.67
CA HIS A 158 -11.85 -12.29 8.63
C HIS A 158 -11.67 -13.81 8.77
N PRO A 159 -12.71 -14.59 9.13
CA PRO A 159 -12.56 -16.03 9.31
C PRO A 159 -12.25 -16.76 8.01
N GLU A 160 -12.58 -16.22 6.84
CA GLU A 160 -12.21 -16.84 5.56
C GLU A 160 -10.69 -17.04 5.43
N GLY A 161 -9.91 -15.96 5.63
CA GLY A 161 -8.45 -16.03 5.62
C GLY A 161 -7.89 -16.84 6.79
N TYR A 162 -8.40 -16.58 8.01
CA TYR A 162 -7.89 -17.21 9.23
C TYR A 162 -8.17 -18.72 9.30
N THR A 163 -9.21 -19.21 8.60
CA THR A 163 -9.47 -20.65 8.49
C THR A 163 -8.39 -21.35 7.66
N ALA A 164 -7.94 -20.74 6.56
CA ALA A 164 -6.90 -21.33 5.73
C ALA A 164 -5.57 -21.46 6.47
N SER A 165 -5.18 -20.42 7.22
CA SER A 165 -3.98 -20.44 8.05
C SER A 165 -4.10 -21.41 9.23
N ASP A 166 -5.26 -21.48 9.89
CA ASP A 166 -5.50 -22.43 11.00
C ASP A 166 -5.41 -23.90 10.56
N ILE A 167 -5.95 -24.23 9.37
CA ILE A 167 -5.79 -25.57 8.77
C ILE A 167 -4.30 -25.91 8.64
N MET A 168 -3.49 -24.98 8.14
CA MET A 168 -2.05 -25.18 7.99
C MET A 168 -1.34 -25.29 9.34
N ALA A 169 -1.69 -24.45 10.32
CA ALA A 169 -1.12 -24.50 11.67
C ALA A 169 -1.39 -25.85 12.35
N ARG A 170 -2.64 -26.34 12.29
CA ARG A 170 -3.03 -27.65 12.82
C ARG A 170 -2.34 -28.80 12.10
N TYR A 171 -2.29 -28.74 10.76
CA TYR A 171 -1.58 -29.74 9.95
C TYR A 171 -0.12 -29.87 10.37
N TRP A 172 0.62 -28.76 10.46
CA TRP A 172 2.03 -28.79 10.86
C TRP A 172 2.22 -29.27 12.30
N ARG A 173 1.35 -28.85 13.22
CA ARG A 173 1.40 -29.30 14.61
C ARG A 173 1.22 -30.82 14.71
N MET A 174 0.26 -31.38 13.97
CA MET A 174 0.04 -32.85 13.90
C MET A 174 1.19 -33.61 13.22
N ARG A 175 1.99 -32.94 12.41
CA ARG A 175 3.20 -33.49 11.78
C ARG A 175 4.44 -33.41 12.69
N GLY A 176 4.30 -32.91 13.91
CA GLY A 176 5.37 -32.83 14.91
C GLY A 176 6.25 -31.59 14.80
N PHE A 177 5.80 -30.54 14.10
CA PHE A 177 6.52 -29.27 14.02
C PHE A 177 6.20 -28.38 15.24
N ASP A 178 7.16 -27.54 15.60
CA ASP A 178 6.93 -26.46 16.57
C ASP A 178 6.25 -25.30 15.86
N VAL A 179 4.94 -25.16 16.07
CA VAL A 179 4.11 -24.16 15.39
C VAL A 179 3.91 -22.94 16.27
N LEU A 180 4.28 -21.77 15.75
CA LEU A 180 3.82 -20.48 16.25
C LEU A 180 2.71 -19.96 15.34
N HIS A 181 1.52 -19.77 15.90
CA HIS A 181 0.37 -19.14 15.24
C HIS A 181 -0.18 -18.05 16.17
N PRO A 182 0.31 -16.80 16.07
CA PRO A 182 -0.06 -15.75 17.01
C PRO A 182 -1.28 -14.99 16.50
N MET A 183 -1.83 -14.16 17.38
CA MET A 183 -2.81 -13.13 17.00
C MET A 183 -2.51 -11.85 17.79
N GLY A 184 -2.98 -10.71 17.29
CA GLY A 184 -2.88 -9.43 17.98
C GLY A 184 -3.91 -8.45 17.41
N TRP A 185 -3.69 -7.17 17.66
CA TRP A 185 -4.63 -6.11 17.28
C TRP A 185 -3.87 -4.91 16.73
N ASP A 186 -4.17 -4.51 15.50
CA ASP A 186 -3.67 -3.26 14.95
C ASP A 186 -4.57 -2.11 15.40
N SER A 187 -4.32 -1.63 16.62
CA SER A 187 -5.24 -0.83 17.40
C SER A 187 -5.01 0.69 17.35
N PHE A 188 -3.96 1.15 16.66
CA PHE A 188 -3.75 2.57 16.34
C PHE A 188 -4.43 2.98 15.03
N GLY A 189 -4.54 4.30 14.81
CA GLY A 189 -4.88 4.87 13.51
C GLY A 189 -6.24 5.55 13.42
N LEU A 190 -6.48 6.20 12.28
CA LEU A 190 -7.69 6.95 11.95
C LEU A 190 -9.01 6.21 12.20
N PRO A 191 -9.15 4.88 11.97
CA PRO A 191 -10.39 4.18 12.30
C PRO A 191 -10.89 4.36 13.74
N ALA A 192 -10.00 4.15 14.72
CA ALA A 192 -10.36 4.20 16.13
C ALA A 192 -10.67 5.63 16.57
N GLU A 193 -9.89 6.59 16.07
CA GLU A 193 -10.07 8.01 16.34
C GLU A 193 -11.36 8.58 15.75
N GLN A 194 -11.66 8.27 14.48
CA GLN A 194 -12.89 8.77 13.86
C GLN A 194 -14.15 8.20 14.55
N HIS A 195 -14.10 6.92 14.94
CA HIS A 195 -15.19 6.33 15.72
C HIS A 195 -15.36 7.03 17.08
N ALA A 196 -14.26 7.31 17.76
CA ALA A 196 -14.25 8.05 19.02
C ALA A 196 -14.85 9.45 18.88
N ILE A 197 -14.46 10.21 17.83
CA ILE A 197 -15.02 11.54 17.52
C ILE A 197 -16.53 11.46 17.28
N ASN A 198 -16.98 10.51 16.45
CA ASN A 198 -18.39 10.38 16.07
C ASN A 198 -19.29 9.97 17.25
N THR A 199 -18.74 9.22 18.21
CA THR A 199 -19.51 8.68 19.36
C THR A 199 -19.30 9.46 20.65
N GLY A 200 -18.36 10.41 20.67
CA GLY A 200 -17.97 11.14 21.88
C GLY A 200 -17.32 10.23 22.95
N THR A 201 -16.67 9.14 22.54
CA THR A 201 -16.02 8.18 23.45
C THR A 201 -14.51 8.31 23.39
N HIS A 202 -13.80 7.91 24.45
CA HIS A 202 -12.34 7.90 24.42
C HIS A 202 -11.85 6.73 23.53
N PRO A 203 -10.89 6.93 22.60
CA PRO A 203 -10.45 5.89 21.66
C PRO A 203 -9.97 4.61 22.34
N ARG A 204 -9.26 4.73 23.47
CA ARG A 204 -8.77 3.58 24.25
C ARG A 204 -9.91 2.68 24.72
N ASP A 205 -10.98 3.25 25.28
CA ASP A 205 -12.08 2.48 25.86
C ASP A 205 -12.83 1.68 24.79
N THR A 206 -13.04 2.29 23.63
CA THR A 206 -13.73 1.64 22.50
C THR A 206 -12.84 0.56 21.89
N THR A 207 -11.57 0.85 21.71
CA THR A 207 -10.57 -0.11 21.20
C THR A 207 -10.48 -1.34 22.09
N GLU A 208 -10.38 -1.17 23.40
CA GLU A 208 -10.27 -2.28 24.34
C GLU A 208 -11.54 -3.14 24.36
N LYS A 209 -12.73 -2.53 24.32
CA LYS A 209 -14.00 -3.24 24.17
C LYS A 209 -14.06 -4.05 22.88
N ASN A 210 -13.62 -3.47 21.76
CA ASN A 210 -13.61 -4.14 20.46
C ASN A 210 -12.63 -5.31 20.47
N ILE A 211 -11.44 -5.14 21.03
CA ILE A 211 -10.46 -6.23 21.22
C ILE A 211 -11.09 -7.40 21.98
N GLN A 212 -11.75 -7.14 23.12
CA GLN A 212 -12.41 -8.21 23.89
C GLN A 212 -13.50 -8.92 23.07
N ASN A 213 -14.27 -8.17 22.29
CA ASN A 213 -15.30 -8.74 21.44
C ASN A 213 -14.72 -9.61 20.31
N PHE A 214 -13.70 -9.11 19.60
CA PHE A 214 -13.03 -9.85 18.53
C PHE A 214 -12.38 -11.11 19.08
N LYS A 215 -11.67 -11.02 20.22
CA LYS A 215 -11.06 -12.17 20.88
C LYS A 215 -12.09 -13.24 21.22
N ARG A 216 -13.23 -12.85 21.81
CA ARG A 216 -14.35 -13.77 22.10
C ARG A 216 -14.85 -14.45 20.82
N GLN A 217 -15.04 -13.70 19.74
CA GLN A 217 -15.51 -14.24 18.47
C GLN A 217 -14.49 -15.22 17.85
N LEU A 218 -13.20 -14.86 17.81
CA LEU A 218 -12.14 -15.74 17.30
C LEU A 218 -12.02 -17.03 18.13
N LYS A 219 -12.13 -16.94 19.46
CA LYS A 219 -12.16 -18.12 20.34
C LYS A 219 -13.39 -19.00 20.07
N SER A 220 -14.56 -18.40 19.84
CA SER A 220 -15.79 -19.15 19.53
C SER A 220 -15.74 -19.88 18.18
N LEU A 221 -14.87 -19.44 17.27
CA LEU A 221 -14.59 -20.13 16.01
C LEU A 221 -13.56 -21.26 16.16
N GLY A 222 -12.92 -21.38 17.33
CA GLY A 222 -11.99 -22.46 17.63
C GLY A 222 -10.64 -22.37 16.92
N PHE A 223 -10.19 -21.19 16.53
CA PHE A 223 -8.86 -21.02 15.93
C PHE A 223 -7.72 -21.37 16.89
N SER A 224 -6.64 -21.93 16.36
CA SER A 224 -5.51 -22.49 17.11
C SER A 224 -4.38 -21.50 17.40
N PHE A 225 -4.76 -20.31 17.86
CA PHE A 225 -3.84 -19.23 18.23
C PHE A 225 -3.14 -19.45 19.57
N ASP A 226 -1.91 -18.96 19.67
CA ASP A 226 -1.17 -18.80 20.92
C ASP A 226 -1.53 -17.45 21.58
N TRP A 227 -2.57 -17.45 22.40
CA TRP A 227 -3.03 -16.26 23.13
C TRP A 227 -2.07 -15.75 24.20
N ASP A 228 -1.03 -16.51 24.57
CA ASP A 228 0.01 -16.03 25.51
C ASP A 228 0.95 -15.01 24.82
N ARG A 229 0.89 -14.90 23.49
CA ARG A 229 1.68 -13.98 22.66
C ARG A 229 0.83 -12.91 21.98
N GLU A 230 -0.33 -12.61 22.56
CA GLU A 230 -1.20 -11.53 22.11
C GLU A 230 -0.53 -10.16 22.30
N VAL A 231 -0.70 -9.28 21.31
CA VAL A 231 -0.21 -7.89 21.37
C VAL A 231 -1.30 -6.94 20.87
N ALA A 232 -1.44 -5.76 21.48
CA ALA A 232 -2.15 -4.63 20.88
C ALA A 232 -1.14 -3.51 20.57
N THR A 233 -1.19 -2.93 19.37
CA THR A 233 -0.20 -1.92 18.96
C THR A 233 -0.28 -0.63 19.78
N THR A 234 -1.41 -0.39 20.48
CA THR A 234 -1.62 0.72 21.43
C THR A 234 -1.03 0.49 22.82
N ASP A 235 -0.57 -0.71 23.14
CA ASP A 235 0.01 -1.00 24.45
C ASP A 235 1.35 -0.28 24.60
N GLU A 236 1.64 0.24 25.80
CA GLU A 236 2.88 0.96 26.07
C GLU A 236 4.11 0.06 25.88
N ASP A 237 3.99 -1.21 26.28
CA ASP A 237 5.03 -2.23 26.12
C ASP A 237 5.31 -2.59 24.66
N TYR A 238 4.36 -2.35 23.75
CA TYR A 238 4.58 -2.47 22.31
C TYR A 238 5.14 -1.16 21.75
N THR A 239 4.47 -0.04 22.02
CA THR A 239 4.76 1.28 21.46
C THR A 239 6.20 1.72 21.77
N ARG A 240 6.71 1.49 22.99
CA ARG A 240 8.10 1.82 23.36
C ARG A 240 9.14 1.31 22.35
N TRP A 241 8.89 0.17 21.69
CA TRP A 241 9.80 -0.40 20.71
C TRP A 241 9.72 0.31 19.36
N THR A 242 8.54 0.78 18.94
CA THR A 242 8.42 1.59 17.72
C THR A 242 9.12 2.94 17.90
N GLN A 243 9.02 3.54 19.09
CA GLN A 243 9.77 4.75 19.46
C GLN A 243 11.29 4.49 19.43
N TRP A 244 11.73 3.38 20.01
CA TRP A 244 13.13 3.00 20.02
C TRP A 244 13.68 2.75 18.60
N ILE A 245 12.94 2.03 17.75
CA ILE A 245 13.31 1.80 16.34
C ILE A 245 13.44 3.13 15.60
N PHE A 246 12.49 4.06 15.80
CA PHE A 246 12.58 5.39 15.23
C PHE A 246 13.87 6.12 15.63
N LEU A 247 14.23 6.08 16.91
CA LEU A 247 15.49 6.68 17.39
C LEU A 247 16.72 6.01 16.76
N GLN A 248 16.69 4.69 16.54
CA GLN A 248 17.76 4.00 15.81
C GLN A 248 17.86 4.48 14.36
N LEU A 249 16.72 4.58 13.64
CA LEU A 249 16.68 5.09 12.27
C LEU A 249 17.15 6.54 12.19
N PHE A 250 16.71 7.38 13.12
CA PHE A 250 17.13 8.77 13.24
C PHE A 250 18.65 8.89 13.47
N SER A 251 19.20 8.12 14.41
CA SER A 251 20.65 8.11 14.69
C SER A 251 21.50 7.65 13.49
N LYS A 252 20.90 6.87 12.57
CA LYS A 252 21.53 6.40 11.34
C LYS A 252 21.28 7.31 10.13
N GLY A 253 20.58 8.43 10.31
CA GLY A 253 20.24 9.35 9.23
C GLY A 253 19.16 8.81 8.27
N LEU A 254 18.44 7.76 8.66
CA LEU A 254 17.36 7.11 7.91
C LEU A 254 15.97 7.66 8.25
N ALA A 255 15.86 8.49 9.30
CA ALA A 255 14.68 9.30 9.58
C ALA A 255 15.11 10.77 9.62
N GLN A 256 14.41 11.65 8.87
CA GLN A 256 14.70 13.07 8.84
C GLN A 256 13.43 13.89 8.71
N GLN A 257 13.52 15.19 9.04
CA GLN A 257 12.43 16.11 8.74
C GLN A 257 12.63 16.70 7.34
N SER A 258 11.54 16.75 6.58
CA SER A 258 11.51 17.40 5.26
C SER A 258 10.23 18.22 5.15
N GLU A 259 10.31 19.32 4.42
CA GLU A 259 9.11 19.99 3.93
C GLU A 259 8.63 19.19 2.72
N VAL A 260 7.43 18.64 2.81
CA VAL A 260 6.83 17.83 1.76
C VAL A 260 5.41 18.31 1.53
N LEU A 261 4.97 18.25 0.27
CA LEU A 261 3.56 18.44 -0.05
C LEU A 261 2.81 17.23 0.50
N VAL A 262 1.98 17.46 1.52
CA VAL A 262 1.16 16.42 2.14
C VAL A 262 -0.26 16.51 1.65
N ASN A 263 -0.92 15.36 1.57
CA ASN A 263 -2.35 15.26 1.38
C ASN A 263 -3.04 15.65 2.70
N TRP A 264 -3.62 16.83 2.79
CA TRP A 264 -4.36 17.32 3.96
C TRP A 264 -5.86 17.19 3.73
N CYS A 265 -6.56 16.54 4.65
CA CYS A 265 -8.03 16.48 4.64
C CYS A 265 -8.60 17.40 5.72
N PRO A 266 -9.18 18.58 5.36
CA PRO A 266 -9.72 19.52 6.34
C PRO A 266 -10.87 18.96 7.17
N ALA A 267 -11.67 18.06 6.58
CA ALA A 267 -12.82 17.45 7.25
C ALA A 267 -12.39 16.47 8.35
N LEU A 268 -11.30 15.74 8.11
CA LEU A 268 -10.71 14.81 9.09
C LEU A 268 -9.68 15.49 10.01
N GLY A 269 -9.23 16.71 9.66
CA GLY A 269 -8.26 17.47 10.45
C GLY A 269 -6.89 16.79 10.55
N THR A 270 -6.49 16.05 9.50
CA THR A 270 -5.28 15.22 9.48
C THR A 270 -4.60 15.23 8.12
N VAL A 271 -3.29 14.94 8.09
CA VAL A 271 -2.64 14.51 6.84
C VAL A 271 -2.93 13.03 6.58
N LEU A 272 -2.94 12.68 5.30
CA LEU A 272 -3.19 11.35 4.74
C LEU A 272 -1.94 10.90 3.97
N ALA A 273 -1.63 9.61 4.02
CA ALA A 273 -0.64 9.01 3.13
C ALA A 273 -1.16 9.05 1.67
N ASN A 274 -0.28 8.82 0.68
CA ASN A 274 -0.70 8.75 -0.72
C ASN A 274 -1.73 7.63 -0.96
N GLU A 275 -1.63 6.55 -0.18
CA GLU A 275 -2.46 5.36 -0.25
C GLU A 275 -3.87 5.59 0.35
N GLU A 276 -4.04 6.64 1.16
CA GLU A 276 -5.31 6.99 1.80
C GLU A 276 -6.12 8.01 0.97
N VAL A 277 -5.67 8.33 -0.25
CA VAL A 277 -6.33 9.25 -1.19
C VAL A 277 -6.76 8.49 -2.44
N ILE A 278 -8.07 8.45 -2.68
CA ILE A 278 -8.71 7.79 -3.83
C ILE A 278 -9.48 8.86 -4.60
N ASP A 279 -9.10 9.07 -5.86
CA ASP A 279 -9.68 10.07 -6.77
C ASP A 279 -9.73 11.48 -6.17
N GLY A 280 -8.63 11.89 -5.51
CA GLY A 280 -8.53 13.19 -4.83
C GLY A 280 -9.38 13.33 -3.55
N LEU A 281 -10.03 12.25 -3.12
CA LEU A 281 -10.84 12.18 -1.91
C LEU A 281 -10.19 11.27 -0.87
N SER A 282 -10.48 11.51 0.41
CA SER A 282 -10.06 10.59 1.47
C SER A 282 -10.73 9.23 1.30
N GLU A 283 -9.98 8.14 1.45
CA GLU A 283 -10.49 6.76 1.48
C GLU A 283 -11.68 6.63 2.44
N ARG A 284 -11.63 7.38 3.54
CA ARG A 284 -12.67 7.44 4.57
C ARG A 284 -13.51 8.69 4.43
N GLY A 285 -14.80 8.51 4.22
CA GLY A 285 -15.77 9.61 4.18
C GLY A 285 -15.78 10.43 2.89
N SER A 286 -14.93 10.09 1.91
CA SER A 286 -14.89 10.71 0.59
C SER A 286 -14.79 12.24 0.63
N HIS A 287 -13.93 12.77 1.50
CA HIS A 287 -13.76 14.21 1.70
C HIS A 287 -12.66 14.76 0.77
N PRO A 288 -12.82 15.98 0.23
CA PRO A 288 -11.79 16.59 -0.61
C PRO A 288 -10.45 16.74 0.12
N VAL A 289 -9.39 16.32 -0.56
CA VAL A 289 -8.01 16.41 -0.08
C VAL A 289 -7.30 17.57 -0.78
N LYS A 290 -6.55 18.37 -0.02
CA LYS A 290 -5.74 19.48 -0.53
C LYS A 290 -4.26 19.19 -0.31
N ARG A 291 -3.40 19.72 -1.17
CA ARG A 291 -1.96 19.65 -0.97
C ARG A 291 -1.46 20.90 -0.30
N ILE A 292 -0.79 20.73 0.83
CA ILE A 292 -0.14 21.83 1.54
C ILE A 292 1.29 21.45 1.88
N PRO A 293 2.24 22.39 1.82
CA PRO A 293 3.57 22.14 2.34
C PRO A 293 3.47 22.00 3.87
N LEU A 294 3.98 20.89 4.39
CA LEU A 294 4.05 20.66 5.83
C LEU A 294 5.37 20.00 6.18
N ARG A 295 5.97 20.43 7.28
CA ARG A 295 7.15 19.77 7.85
C ARG A 295 6.73 18.43 8.43
N GLN A 296 7.26 17.34 7.87
CA GLN A 296 6.96 15.97 8.28
C GLN A 296 8.23 15.18 8.56
N TRP A 297 8.08 14.10 9.31
CA TRP A 297 9.10 13.06 9.42
C TRP A 297 9.00 12.12 8.22
N VAL A 298 10.12 11.87 7.56
CA VAL A 298 10.23 10.96 6.42
C VAL A 298 11.26 9.89 6.73
N LEU A 299 10.87 8.63 6.48
CA LEU A 299 11.79 7.50 6.51
C LEU A 299 12.40 7.31 5.12
N LYS A 300 13.72 7.23 5.03
CA LYS A 300 14.46 7.09 3.77
C LYS A 300 14.43 5.67 3.23
N ILE A 301 13.22 5.17 2.93
CA ILE A 301 13.02 3.85 2.31
C ILE A 301 13.73 3.75 0.95
N THR A 302 13.91 4.88 0.26
CA THR A 302 14.60 4.97 -1.04
C THR A 302 16.07 4.54 -0.98
N GLU A 303 16.74 4.65 0.18
CA GLU A 303 18.09 4.12 0.40
C GLU A 303 18.14 2.59 0.28
N TYR A 304 16.99 1.92 0.39
CA TYR A 304 16.82 0.48 0.24
C TYR A 304 16.07 0.09 -1.04
N ALA A 305 15.79 1.02 -1.96
CA ALA A 305 14.96 0.74 -3.15
C ALA A 305 15.53 -0.38 -4.02
N ASP A 306 16.84 -0.37 -4.29
CA ASP A 306 17.51 -1.42 -5.07
C ASP A 306 17.49 -2.78 -4.34
N GLU A 307 17.69 -2.79 -3.01
CA GLU A 307 17.66 -4.01 -2.19
C GLU A 307 16.23 -4.59 -2.14
N LEU A 308 15.22 -3.74 -1.96
CA LEU A 308 13.80 -4.13 -1.98
C LEU A 308 13.41 -4.70 -3.34
N ALA A 309 13.86 -4.09 -4.44
CA ALA A 309 13.58 -4.60 -5.78
C ALA A 309 14.26 -5.95 -6.04
N ALA A 310 15.54 -6.09 -5.66
CA ALA A 310 16.29 -7.32 -5.83
C ALA A 310 15.73 -8.48 -4.98
N GLY A 311 15.35 -8.19 -3.72
CA GLY A 311 14.83 -9.19 -2.79
C GLY A 311 13.48 -9.81 -3.22
N LEU A 312 12.75 -9.20 -4.18
CA LEU A 312 11.55 -9.80 -4.74
C LEU A 312 11.81 -11.11 -5.50
N GLU A 313 13.04 -11.34 -5.97
CA GLU A 313 13.42 -12.59 -6.63
C GLU A 313 13.53 -13.75 -5.62
N ASP A 314 13.91 -13.46 -4.37
CA ASP A 314 14.18 -14.47 -3.34
C ASP A 314 12.92 -14.93 -2.58
N VAL A 315 11.81 -14.19 -2.68
CA VAL A 315 10.56 -14.49 -1.95
C VAL A 315 9.62 -15.40 -2.76
N GLN A 316 8.97 -16.34 -2.07
CA GLN A 316 7.95 -17.22 -2.66
C GLN A 316 6.56 -16.58 -2.60
N TRP A 317 6.36 -15.48 -3.34
CA TRP A 317 5.11 -14.72 -3.39
C TRP A 317 4.39 -14.88 -4.74
N PRO A 318 3.06 -14.61 -4.80
CA PRO A 318 2.34 -14.54 -6.06
C PRO A 318 2.95 -13.52 -7.03
N GLU A 319 3.04 -13.88 -8.31
CA GLU A 319 3.71 -13.04 -9.32
C GLU A 319 3.05 -11.67 -9.45
N GLY A 320 1.71 -11.60 -9.38
CA GLY A 320 0.98 -10.33 -9.42
C GLY A 320 1.40 -9.37 -8.30
N THR A 321 1.65 -9.89 -7.08
CA THR A 321 2.15 -9.09 -5.96
C THR A 321 3.56 -8.58 -6.20
N LYS A 322 4.45 -9.44 -6.74
CA LYS A 322 5.82 -9.03 -7.10
C LYS A 322 5.81 -7.94 -8.18
N GLN A 323 5.00 -8.09 -9.22
CA GLN A 323 4.89 -7.11 -10.29
C GLN A 323 4.35 -5.76 -9.80
N ALA A 324 3.33 -5.76 -8.95
CA ALA A 324 2.82 -4.53 -8.33
C ALA A 324 3.90 -3.80 -7.53
N GLN A 325 4.73 -4.53 -6.78
CA GLN A 325 5.85 -3.95 -6.02
C GLN A 325 6.97 -3.43 -6.94
N LYS A 326 7.33 -4.16 -8.02
CA LYS A 326 8.31 -3.71 -9.02
C LYS A 326 7.88 -2.41 -9.69
N GLN A 327 6.62 -2.33 -10.09
CA GLN A 327 6.03 -1.12 -10.69
C GLN A 327 6.01 0.05 -9.72
N TRP A 328 5.70 -0.21 -8.44
CA TRP A 328 5.71 0.80 -7.39
C TRP A 328 7.10 1.37 -7.11
N ILE A 329 8.12 0.50 -6.99
CA ILE A 329 9.51 0.94 -6.81
C ILE A 329 9.99 1.71 -8.05
N GLY A 330 9.54 1.31 -9.25
CA GLY A 330 9.67 2.13 -10.46
C GLY A 330 11.12 2.36 -10.91
N ARG A 331 12.04 1.44 -10.56
CA ARG A 331 13.47 1.60 -10.86
C ARG A 331 13.69 1.82 -12.36
N SER A 332 14.29 2.94 -12.68
CA SER A 332 14.54 3.38 -14.06
C SER A 332 16.01 3.75 -14.23
N VAL A 333 16.61 3.32 -15.33
CA VAL A 333 17.97 3.74 -15.73
C VAL A 333 17.84 4.75 -16.86
N GLY A 334 18.57 5.86 -16.75
CA GLY A 334 18.45 6.97 -17.68
C GLY A 334 19.61 7.94 -17.59
N ALA A 335 19.44 9.11 -18.18
CA ALA A 335 20.39 10.20 -18.15
C ALA A 335 19.75 11.47 -17.56
N SER A 336 20.56 12.26 -16.87
CA SER A 336 20.21 13.65 -16.57
C SER A 336 20.75 14.54 -17.68
N VAL A 337 19.91 15.44 -18.17
CA VAL A 337 20.24 16.38 -19.25
C VAL A 337 19.94 17.79 -18.78
N ASP A 338 20.84 18.71 -19.08
CA ASP A 338 20.76 20.09 -18.63
C ASP A 338 20.48 21.02 -19.81
N PHE A 339 19.41 21.79 -19.70
CA PHE A 339 19.05 22.83 -20.67
C PHE A 339 19.30 24.19 -20.04
N ALA A 340 20.03 25.07 -20.74
CA ALA A 340 20.18 26.47 -20.31
C ALA A 340 18.89 27.23 -20.63
N ALA A 341 18.41 28.10 -19.73
CA ALA A 341 17.19 28.87 -19.95
C ALA A 341 17.29 30.26 -19.32
N GLY A 342 16.59 31.25 -19.90
CA GLY A 342 16.60 32.63 -19.41
C GLY A 342 18.01 33.21 -19.22
N ASP A 343 18.17 34.02 -18.17
CA ASP A 343 19.44 34.68 -17.81
C ASP A 343 20.44 33.74 -17.07
N GLY A 344 20.68 32.56 -17.64
CA GLY A 344 21.65 31.60 -17.10
C GLY A 344 21.11 30.62 -16.07
N GLU A 345 19.78 30.47 -15.98
CA GLU A 345 19.16 29.39 -15.23
C GLU A 345 19.35 28.05 -15.94
N LYS A 346 19.21 26.97 -15.17
CA LYS A 346 19.50 25.62 -15.62
C LYS A 346 18.32 24.71 -15.31
N ILE A 347 17.68 24.19 -16.36
CA ILE A 347 16.62 23.19 -16.25
C ILE A 347 17.26 21.81 -16.37
N SER A 348 17.37 21.09 -15.26
CA SER A 348 17.80 19.68 -15.27
C SER A 348 16.58 18.78 -15.45
N VAL A 349 16.64 17.87 -16.42
CA VAL A 349 15.61 16.85 -16.67
C VAL A 349 16.21 15.46 -16.48
N PHE A 350 15.35 14.47 -16.20
CA PHE A 350 15.73 13.05 -16.25
C PHE A 350 14.95 12.36 -17.37
N THR A 351 15.64 11.53 -18.15
CA THR A 351 15.03 10.73 -19.22
C THR A 351 15.56 9.31 -19.22
N THR A 352 14.68 8.32 -19.41
CA THR A 352 15.05 6.93 -19.69
C THR A 352 15.37 6.68 -21.17
N ARG A 353 15.15 7.70 -22.02
CA ARG A 353 15.33 7.67 -23.48
C ARG A 353 16.31 8.75 -23.94
N PRO A 354 17.59 8.71 -23.50
CA PRO A 354 18.58 9.68 -23.98
C PRO A 354 18.87 9.56 -25.48
N ASP A 355 18.57 8.40 -26.08
CA ASP A 355 18.66 8.14 -27.52
C ASP A 355 17.77 9.07 -28.35
N THR A 356 16.67 9.57 -27.77
CA THR A 356 15.71 10.44 -28.47
C THR A 356 15.95 11.93 -28.25
N LEU A 357 17.06 12.31 -27.59
CA LEU A 357 17.34 13.70 -27.21
C LEU A 357 17.27 14.68 -28.38
N MET A 358 17.75 14.31 -29.57
CA MET A 358 17.70 15.15 -30.78
C MET A 358 16.27 15.49 -31.25
N GLY A 359 15.27 14.74 -30.76
CA GLY A 359 13.86 14.94 -31.09
C GLY A 359 13.14 15.88 -30.12
N VAL A 360 13.84 16.43 -29.13
CA VAL A 360 13.24 17.38 -28.17
C VAL A 360 12.75 18.62 -28.91
N SER A 361 11.49 18.96 -28.70
CA SER A 361 10.86 20.15 -29.29
C SER A 361 10.31 21.14 -28.27
N TYR A 362 10.19 20.77 -27.01
CA TYR A 362 9.86 21.65 -25.88
C TYR A 362 10.29 21.04 -24.54
N VAL A 363 10.32 21.86 -23.50
CA VAL A 363 10.61 21.44 -22.12
C VAL A 363 9.41 21.77 -21.24
N VAL A 364 9.07 20.89 -20.31
CA VAL A 364 7.91 21.06 -19.42
C VAL A 364 8.32 21.02 -17.96
N LEU A 365 7.87 22.02 -17.20
CA LEU A 365 8.04 22.14 -15.76
C LEU A 365 6.75 21.74 -15.04
N ALA A 366 6.90 21.13 -13.86
CA ALA A 366 5.79 20.99 -12.93
C ALA A 366 5.29 22.38 -12.48
N PRO A 367 3.99 22.57 -12.21
CA PRO A 367 3.43 23.83 -11.68
C PRO A 367 4.12 24.33 -10.41
N GLU A 368 4.59 23.41 -9.56
CA GLU A 368 5.28 23.73 -8.30
C GLU A 368 6.80 23.92 -8.46
N HIS A 369 7.33 23.80 -9.69
CA HIS A 369 8.78 23.83 -9.92
C HIS A 369 9.35 25.24 -9.66
N PRO A 370 10.47 25.39 -8.90
CA PRO A 370 10.99 26.70 -8.51
C PRO A 370 11.34 27.64 -9.67
N LEU A 371 11.67 27.08 -10.84
CA LEU A 371 11.98 27.89 -12.03
C LEU A 371 10.75 28.46 -12.74
N VAL A 372 9.52 28.03 -12.41
CA VAL A 372 8.30 28.56 -13.06
C VAL A 372 8.23 30.07 -12.91
N GLN A 373 8.37 30.59 -11.69
CA GLN A 373 8.32 32.03 -11.45
C GLN A 373 9.49 32.79 -12.11
N LYS A 374 10.67 32.18 -12.18
CA LYS A 374 11.87 32.81 -12.73
C LYS A 374 11.87 32.88 -14.26
N LEU A 375 11.29 31.87 -14.91
CA LEU A 375 11.26 31.74 -16.36
C LEU A 375 9.96 32.28 -16.96
N THR A 376 9.02 32.75 -16.15
CA THR A 376 7.80 33.37 -16.69
C THR A 376 8.06 34.82 -17.04
N THR A 377 7.78 35.18 -18.30
CA THR A 377 7.86 36.58 -18.77
C THR A 377 6.68 37.40 -18.24
N GLU A 378 6.85 38.72 -18.14
CA GLU A 378 5.82 39.63 -17.59
C GLU A 378 4.46 39.48 -18.30
N ASP A 379 4.47 39.35 -19.63
CA ASP A 379 3.24 39.21 -20.44
C ASP A 379 2.50 37.88 -20.22
N HIS A 380 3.18 36.87 -19.65
CA HIS A 380 2.62 35.53 -19.43
C HIS A 380 2.33 35.26 -17.95
N GLN A 381 2.72 36.17 -17.06
CA GLN A 381 2.65 35.97 -15.60
C GLN A 381 1.23 35.67 -15.11
N ALA A 382 0.24 36.48 -15.49
CA ALA A 382 -1.15 36.27 -15.08
C ALA A 382 -1.72 34.91 -15.53
N ALA A 383 -1.34 34.44 -16.73
CA ALA A 383 -1.80 33.15 -17.24
C ALA A 383 -1.15 31.97 -16.50
N VAL A 384 0.16 32.07 -16.23
CA VAL A 384 0.90 31.03 -15.50
C VAL A 384 0.44 30.95 -14.06
N GLU A 385 0.28 32.07 -13.36
CA GLU A 385 -0.21 32.10 -11.98
C GLU A 385 -1.60 31.45 -11.84
N ALA A 386 -2.53 31.80 -12.75
CA ALA A 386 -3.86 31.19 -12.77
C ALA A 386 -3.80 29.68 -13.03
N TYR A 387 -2.89 29.22 -13.90
CA TYR A 387 -2.71 27.80 -14.18
C TYR A 387 -2.11 27.05 -12.98
N VAL A 388 -1.10 27.61 -12.33
CA VAL A 388 -0.46 27.02 -11.14
C VAL A 388 -1.45 26.91 -9.98
N GLU A 389 -2.28 27.94 -9.75
CA GLU A 389 -3.34 27.91 -8.74
C GLU A 389 -4.38 26.83 -9.05
N ALA A 390 -4.81 26.72 -10.31
CA ALA A 390 -5.73 25.67 -10.73
C ALA A 390 -5.13 24.26 -10.57
N ALA A 391 -3.85 24.08 -10.89
CA ALA A 391 -3.16 22.80 -10.76
C ALA A 391 -2.95 22.39 -9.29
N ALA A 392 -2.70 23.33 -8.38
CA ALA A 392 -2.53 23.07 -6.95
C ALA A 392 -3.78 22.49 -6.27
N SER A 393 -4.95 22.67 -6.89
CA SER A 393 -6.23 22.11 -6.41
C SER A 393 -6.47 20.65 -6.83
N LYS A 394 -5.63 20.07 -7.70
CA LYS A 394 -5.76 18.70 -8.22
C LYS A 394 -4.83 17.73 -7.49
N SER A 395 -5.22 16.47 -7.32
CA SER A 395 -4.33 15.41 -6.81
C SER A 395 -3.35 14.93 -7.90
N ASP A 396 -2.22 14.31 -7.53
CA ASP A 396 -1.31 13.70 -8.54
C ASP A 396 -2.03 12.68 -9.42
N MET A 397 -2.96 11.94 -8.83
CA MET A 397 -3.74 10.97 -9.58
C MET A 397 -4.67 11.67 -10.56
N ASP A 398 -5.36 12.75 -10.17
CA ASP A 398 -6.20 13.51 -11.10
C ASP A 398 -5.38 14.14 -12.23
N ARG A 399 -4.15 14.57 -11.92
CA ARG A 399 -3.20 15.15 -12.87
C ARG A 399 -2.67 14.13 -13.88
N THR A 400 -2.53 12.87 -13.46
CA THR A 400 -2.03 11.77 -14.31
C THR A 400 -3.15 10.95 -14.97
N ALA A 401 -4.36 10.95 -14.40
CA ALA A 401 -5.52 10.21 -14.90
C ALA A 401 -6.42 11.03 -15.84
N ASN A 402 -6.32 12.37 -15.87
CA ASN A 402 -7.06 13.20 -16.83
C ASN A 402 -6.48 13.04 -18.24
N THR A 403 -6.93 11.99 -18.93
CA THR A 403 -6.54 11.66 -20.31
C THR A 403 -7.36 12.41 -21.37
N LYS A 404 -8.45 13.10 -21.00
CA LYS A 404 -9.39 13.65 -22.00
C LYS A 404 -9.05 15.04 -22.54
N THR A 405 -8.27 15.83 -21.81
CA THR A 405 -7.82 17.16 -22.28
C THR A 405 -6.47 17.47 -21.65
N LYS A 406 -5.41 17.45 -22.47
CA LYS A 406 -4.09 17.95 -22.05
C LYS A 406 -4.18 19.43 -21.79
N SER A 407 -3.62 19.87 -20.67
CA SER A 407 -3.61 21.28 -20.28
C SER A 407 -2.18 21.72 -20.04
N GLY A 408 -1.88 22.98 -20.34
CA GLY A 408 -0.57 23.56 -20.15
C GLY A 408 -0.56 25.03 -20.52
N VAL A 409 0.46 25.75 -20.07
CA VAL A 409 0.64 27.18 -20.33
C VAL A 409 2.10 27.46 -20.70
N PHE A 410 2.29 28.28 -21.73
CA PHE A 410 3.60 28.71 -22.16
C PHE A 410 4.14 29.76 -21.16
N THR A 411 5.41 29.66 -20.79
CA THR A 411 6.04 30.61 -19.84
C THR A 411 6.44 31.94 -20.50
N GLY A 412 6.49 31.99 -21.84
CA GLY A 412 7.13 33.09 -22.57
C GLY A 412 8.64 32.93 -22.73
N SER A 413 9.25 31.95 -22.05
CA SER A 413 10.69 31.67 -22.13
C SER A 413 11.01 30.45 -22.97
N VAL A 414 12.26 30.40 -23.41
CA VAL A 414 12.86 29.29 -24.14
C VAL A 414 14.03 28.69 -23.36
N ALA A 415 14.32 27.43 -23.66
CA ALA A 415 15.51 26.73 -23.21
C ALA A 415 16.37 26.36 -24.42
N VAL A 416 17.68 26.31 -24.24
CA VAL A 416 18.65 25.98 -25.29
C VAL A 416 18.92 24.48 -25.26
N HIS A 417 18.66 23.82 -26.38
CA HIS A 417 18.93 22.41 -26.56
C HIS A 417 20.45 22.15 -26.49
N PRO A 418 20.95 21.25 -25.61
CA PRO A 418 22.37 21.16 -25.30
C PRO A 418 23.25 20.65 -26.44
N LEU A 419 22.69 19.88 -27.38
CA LEU A 419 23.43 19.36 -28.55
C LEU A 419 23.30 20.23 -29.81
N THR A 420 22.09 20.69 -30.15
CA THR A 420 21.83 21.46 -31.38
C THR A 420 22.03 22.96 -31.21
N GLY A 421 21.93 23.49 -29.98
CA GLY A 421 21.91 24.91 -29.69
C GLY A 421 20.60 25.62 -30.07
N GLU A 422 19.58 24.87 -30.51
CA GLU A 422 18.27 25.43 -30.86
C GLU A 422 17.48 25.83 -29.62
N GLU A 423 16.69 26.89 -29.74
CA GLU A 423 15.75 27.30 -28.70
C GLU A 423 14.47 26.46 -28.79
N VAL A 424 14.05 25.92 -27.64
CA VAL A 424 12.81 25.16 -27.48
C VAL A 424 11.95 25.82 -26.40
N PRO A 425 10.62 25.96 -26.60
CA PRO A 425 9.76 26.65 -25.64
C PRO A 425 9.66 25.90 -24.30
N VAL A 426 9.57 26.67 -23.22
CA VAL A 426 9.35 26.15 -21.85
C VAL A 426 7.89 26.29 -21.47
N TRP A 427 7.26 25.18 -21.12
CA TRP A 427 5.86 25.07 -20.74
C TRP A 427 5.71 24.65 -19.28
N VAL A 428 4.55 24.95 -18.70
CA VAL A 428 4.11 24.40 -17.42
C VAL A 428 2.92 23.51 -17.69
N ALA A 429 2.94 22.27 -17.20
CA ALA A 429 1.82 21.34 -17.36
C ALA A 429 1.66 20.45 -16.13
N ASP A 430 0.41 20.15 -15.79
CA ASP A 430 0.05 19.41 -14.58
C ASP A 430 0.41 17.92 -14.64
N TYR A 431 0.60 17.32 -15.82
CA TYR A 431 1.06 15.92 -15.92
C TYR A 431 2.52 15.71 -15.44
N VAL A 432 3.32 16.78 -15.31
CA VAL A 432 4.67 16.73 -14.75
C VAL A 432 4.60 16.96 -13.24
N LEU A 433 5.06 15.99 -12.45
CA LEU A 433 4.95 16.04 -10.99
C LEU A 433 6.24 16.56 -10.36
N GLY A 434 6.17 17.59 -9.52
CA GLY A 434 7.34 18.22 -8.90
C GLY A 434 8.14 17.28 -7.98
N GLY A 435 7.47 16.30 -7.37
CA GLY A 435 8.10 15.30 -6.50
C GLY A 435 8.75 14.12 -7.24
N TYR A 436 8.62 14.05 -8.58
CA TYR A 436 9.16 12.96 -9.38
C TYR A 436 10.32 13.44 -10.26
N GLY A 437 11.45 12.70 -10.23
CA GLY A 437 12.67 13.08 -10.93
C GLY A 437 13.18 14.45 -10.49
N THR A 438 13.29 15.37 -11.43
CA THR A 438 13.71 16.76 -11.18
C THR A 438 12.54 17.75 -11.14
N GLY A 439 11.30 17.28 -11.31
CA GLY A 439 10.13 18.15 -11.52
C GLY A 439 10.11 18.85 -12.89
N ALA A 440 10.95 18.42 -13.82
CA ALA A 440 11.01 18.88 -15.20
C ALA A 440 11.28 17.72 -16.16
N VAL A 441 10.69 17.77 -17.36
CA VAL A 441 10.88 16.76 -18.41
C VAL A 441 11.20 17.42 -19.75
N MET A 442 12.04 16.75 -20.55
CA MET A 442 12.16 17.07 -21.96
C MET A 442 11.06 16.32 -22.71
N ALA A 443 10.41 16.99 -23.67
CA ALA A 443 9.34 16.38 -24.43
C ALA A 443 9.82 15.98 -25.83
N VAL A 444 9.55 14.74 -26.21
CA VAL A 444 9.93 14.17 -27.51
C VAL A 444 8.69 13.58 -28.19
N PRO A 445 7.85 14.43 -28.82
CA PRO A 445 6.52 14.04 -29.29
C PRO A 445 6.47 12.88 -30.26
N ALA A 446 7.52 12.64 -31.04
CA ALA A 446 7.53 11.54 -31.98
C ALA A 446 7.73 10.16 -31.31
N HIS A 447 8.12 10.11 -30.03
CA HIS A 447 8.55 8.87 -29.35
C HIS A 447 7.97 8.70 -27.93
N ASP A 448 7.10 9.60 -27.47
CA ASP A 448 6.30 9.49 -26.24
C ASP A 448 4.86 9.96 -26.54
N GLU A 449 3.88 9.09 -26.24
CA GLU A 449 2.46 9.32 -26.53
C GLU A 449 1.90 10.55 -25.82
N ARG A 450 2.31 10.82 -24.57
CA ARG A 450 1.81 11.96 -23.81
C ARG A 450 2.35 13.27 -24.40
N ASP A 451 3.61 13.24 -24.83
CA ASP A 451 4.23 14.37 -25.52
C ASP A 451 3.59 14.59 -26.90
N PHE A 452 3.26 13.51 -27.62
CA PHE A 452 2.56 13.58 -28.90
C PHE A 452 1.20 14.27 -28.78
N GLU A 453 0.39 13.83 -27.82
CA GLU A 453 -0.94 14.40 -27.55
C GLU A 453 -0.85 15.87 -27.12
N PHE A 454 0.12 16.21 -26.27
CA PHE A 454 0.36 17.58 -25.85
C PHE A 454 0.82 18.45 -27.02
N ALA A 455 1.78 17.98 -27.82
CA ALA A 455 2.27 18.71 -28.98
C ALA A 455 1.16 18.98 -29.99
N LYS A 456 0.27 18.02 -30.23
CA LYS A 456 -0.90 18.23 -31.09
C LYS A 456 -1.89 19.24 -30.52
N ALA A 457 -2.16 19.19 -29.22
CA ALA A 457 -3.10 20.11 -28.58
C ALA A 457 -2.62 21.57 -28.64
N PHE A 458 -1.31 21.79 -28.66
CA PHE A 458 -0.68 23.12 -28.62
C PHE A 458 0.11 23.48 -29.89
N ASP A 459 -0.06 22.73 -30.98
CA ASP A 459 0.62 22.94 -32.28
C ASP A 459 2.15 23.07 -32.18
N LEU A 460 2.77 22.17 -31.40
CA LEU A 460 4.22 22.13 -31.17
C LEU A 460 4.95 21.22 -32.16
N PRO A 461 6.23 21.46 -32.47
CA PRO A 461 6.97 20.66 -33.45
C PRO A 461 7.08 19.19 -33.07
N ILE A 462 6.91 18.30 -34.05
CA ILE A 462 7.07 16.85 -33.90
C ILE A 462 8.26 16.41 -34.77
N ARG A 463 9.31 15.88 -34.14
CA ARG A 463 10.59 15.56 -34.79
C ARG A 463 10.92 14.07 -34.67
N VAL A 464 10.92 13.37 -35.80
CA VAL A 464 11.26 11.93 -35.84
C VAL A 464 12.78 11.76 -35.86
N VAL A 465 13.33 11.08 -34.85
CA VAL A 465 14.77 10.84 -34.68
C VAL A 465 15.14 9.37 -34.52
N VAL A 466 14.15 8.50 -34.32
CA VAL A 466 14.30 7.04 -34.36
C VAL A 466 13.46 6.52 -35.51
N ASN A 467 14.09 5.78 -36.42
CA ASN A 467 13.41 5.11 -37.52
C ASN A 467 13.22 3.63 -37.16
N PRO A 468 11.98 3.12 -37.11
CA PRO A 468 11.73 1.70 -36.82
C PRO A 468 12.11 0.77 -37.99
N SER A 469 12.30 1.30 -39.21
CA SER A 469 12.72 0.51 -40.37
C SER A 469 14.19 0.09 -40.26
N THR A 470 14.42 -1.22 -40.16
CA THR A 470 15.77 -1.81 -40.22
C THR A 470 16.41 -1.77 -41.61
N ASP A 471 15.60 -1.47 -42.64
CA ASP A 471 15.96 -1.65 -44.04
C ASP A 471 16.27 -0.33 -44.76
N GLY A 472 16.36 0.78 -44.00
CA GLY A 472 16.61 2.11 -44.55
C GLY A 472 15.40 2.73 -45.27
N GLY A 473 14.18 2.28 -44.93
CA GLY A 473 12.95 2.89 -45.40
C GLY A 473 12.83 4.36 -44.95
N ALA A 474 11.98 5.13 -45.63
CA ALA A 474 11.71 6.52 -45.28
C ALA A 474 11.30 6.63 -43.80
N ALA A 475 11.76 7.68 -43.12
CA ALA A 475 11.34 7.94 -41.75
C ALA A 475 9.81 8.19 -41.74
N PRO A 476 9.08 7.67 -40.74
CA PRO A 476 7.64 7.89 -40.64
C PRO A 476 7.33 9.39 -40.58
N GLU A 477 6.27 9.82 -41.24
CA GLU A 477 5.75 11.18 -41.17
C GLU A 477 4.84 11.34 -39.94
N ALA A 478 4.51 12.59 -39.58
CA ALA A 478 3.64 12.86 -38.43
C ALA A 478 2.25 12.19 -38.55
N ALA A 479 1.77 11.97 -39.78
CA ALA A 479 0.53 11.26 -40.05
C ALA A 479 0.63 9.76 -39.71
N ASP A 480 1.80 9.14 -39.93
CA ASP A 480 2.04 7.72 -39.61
C ASP A 480 2.11 7.49 -38.09
N LEU A 481 2.47 8.53 -37.32
CA LEU A 481 2.46 8.48 -35.86
C LEU A 481 1.04 8.49 -35.29
N GLU A 482 0.04 9.03 -35.99
CA GLU A 482 -1.35 8.99 -35.52
C GLU A 482 -1.87 7.55 -35.43
N GLU A 483 -1.54 6.72 -36.42
CA GLU A 483 -1.90 5.30 -36.45
C GLU A 483 -1.11 4.49 -35.40
N ALA A 484 0.12 4.91 -35.09
CA ALA A 484 0.96 4.23 -34.10
C ALA A 484 0.53 4.46 -32.65
N PHE A 485 -0.12 5.60 -32.37
CA PHE A 485 -0.61 5.98 -31.03
C PHE A 485 -2.14 5.87 -30.87
N SER A 486 -2.87 5.45 -31.91
CA SER A 486 -4.31 5.13 -31.86
C SER A 486 -4.56 3.68 -31.49
#